data_AF-A0A2E1PFT8-F1
#
_entry.id   AF-A0A2E1PFT8-F1
#
_cell.length_a   1.000
_cell.length_b   1.000
_cell.length_c   1.000
_cell.angle_alpha   90.00
_cell.angle_beta   90.00
_cell.angle_gamma   90.00
#
_symmetry.space_group_name_H-M   'P 1'
#
loop_
_entity.id
_entity.type
_entity.pdbx_description
1 polymer ?
#
loop_
_entity_poly.entity_id
_entity_poly.type
_entity_poly.pdbx_seq_one_letter_code
_entity_poly.pdbx_strand_id
1 'polypeptide(L)'
;GGQIGDIGQINTDTGQFNVTDTQKTPLGIYLHIGNILDGKIILGEQTKMLVDDSKRELIKKNHSATHLLHAALRDNLGKHVTQKGSLVNDDKLRFDFSHNKSIEKEAILKIEEDINNIIKQAHEVKTEIKSQEEAVKEGAMALFGEKYGDKVRVVSMGQINNSIYSKELCGGTHVNKTSDIKEFKIIKEESVASGVRRIEAITFEKVDEFLKTNLEASKQIEFKLNSRIDLLVSEIKKLGGTTSLDNKIDKNIQIKNLENKLKQLQKESIILNADKNIIKVIEKNNIKIKKQIVYGLESKDLRSFFDDFKKEYQTGVFICASINHGKVSLVLGITQSLLKTHDCRDLIKNAFISLDSKGGGGRQDFSQAGGTNTKGVDEAFNKIIEKI
;
A
#
# COMPACT_ATOMS: atom_id res chain seq x y z
N GLY A 1 6.87 -10.33 -31.58
CA GLY A 1 5.54 -10.44 -30.93
C GLY A 1 5.51 -10.79 -29.44
N GLY A 2 6.54 -10.50 -28.63
CA GLY A 2 6.43 -10.54 -27.15
C GLY A 2 6.53 -11.89 -26.45
N GLN A 3 6.24 -13.01 -27.12
CA GLN A 3 6.46 -14.36 -26.57
C GLN A 3 7.96 -14.65 -26.38
N ILE A 4 8.33 -15.16 -25.19
CA ILE A 4 9.69 -15.65 -24.94
C ILE A 4 9.99 -16.92 -25.73
N GLY A 5 11.27 -17.21 -25.93
CA GLY A 5 11.72 -18.46 -26.54
C GLY A 5 11.40 -19.67 -25.70
N ASP A 6 11.10 -20.79 -26.35
CA ASP A 6 10.95 -22.08 -25.66
C ASP A 6 12.30 -22.52 -25.06
N ILE A 7 12.21 -23.24 -23.96
CA ILE A 7 13.35 -23.91 -23.31
C ILE A 7 13.21 -25.42 -23.42
N GLY A 8 14.28 -26.16 -23.15
CA GLY A 8 14.25 -27.61 -23.22
C GLY A 8 15.64 -28.24 -23.33
N GLN A 9 15.73 -29.34 -24.07
CA GLN A 9 16.96 -30.12 -24.20
C GLN A 9 17.24 -30.50 -25.65
N ILE A 10 18.52 -30.54 -25.99
CA ILE A 10 19.03 -31.09 -27.24
C ILE A 10 19.91 -32.29 -26.86
N ASN A 11 19.50 -33.47 -27.30
CA ASN A 11 20.19 -34.73 -27.04
C ASN A 11 20.83 -35.24 -28.32
N THR A 12 22.07 -35.69 -28.24
CA THR A 12 22.83 -36.33 -29.32
C THR A 12 23.40 -37.65 -28.82
N ASP A 13 24.02 -38.43 -29.70
CA ASP A 13 24.72 -39.65 -29.28
C ASP A 13 25.96 -39.34 -28.42
N THR A 14 26.53 -38.13 -28.53
CA THR A 14 27.81 -37.75 -27.89
C THR A 14 27.67 -36.74 -26.75
N GLY A 15 26.47 -36.23 -26.49
CA GLY A 15 26.24 -35.28 -25.42
C GLY A 15 24.80 -34.76 -25.28
N GLN A 16 24.57 -34.07 -24.17
CA GLN A 16 23.30 -33.46 -23.79
C GLN A 16 23.49 -31.96 -23.53
N PHE A 17 22.65 -31.15 -24.14
CA PHE A 17 22.66 -29.69 -24.00
C PHE A 17 21.33 -29.19 -23.44
N ASN A 18 21.39 -28.44 -22.34
CA ASN A 18 20.23 -27.79 -21.75
C ASN A 18 20.05 -26.40 -22.35
N VAL A 19 18.93 -26.20 -23.06
CA VAL A 19 18.55 -24.92 -23.64
C VAL A 19 17.82 -24.09 -22.59
N THR A 20 18.39 -22.95 -22.22
CA THR A 20 17.82 -22.01 -21.26
C THR A 20 17.12 -20.81 -21.91
N ASP A 21 17.39 -20.54 -23.19
CA ASP A 21 16.71 -19.52 -24.00
C ASP A 21 16.83 -19.85 -25.50
N THR A 22 15.85 -19.40 -26.28
CA THR A 22 15.85 -19.54 -27.74
C THR A 22 15.56 -18.18 -28.39
N GLN A 23 16.46 -17.71 -29.26
CA GLN A 23 16.33 -16.40 -29.91
C GLN A 23 16.35 -16.51 -31.43
N LYS A 24 15.63 -15.62 -32.11
CA LYS A 24 15.66 -15.52 -33.57
C LYS A 24 16.40 -14.26 -34.00
N THR A 25 17.47 -14.44 -34.77
CA THR A 25 18.25 -13.32 -35.32
C THR A 25 17.49 -12.62 -36.46
N PRO A 26 17.86 -11.38 -36.84
CA PRO A 26 17.29 -10.70 -38.01
C PRO A 26 17.45 -11.46 -39.33
N LEU A 27 18.44 -12.36 -39.42
CA LEU A 27 18.67 -13.22 -40.59
C LEU A 27 17.79 -14.48 -40.59
N GLY A 28 16.93 -14.66 -39.59
CA GLY A 28 16.05 -15.81 -39.47
C GLY A 28 16.69 -17.06 -38.85
N ILE A 29 17.92 -16.96 -38.35
CA ILE A 29 18.62 -18.06 -37.66
C ILE A 29 18.11 -18.18 -36.23
N TYR A 30 17.81 -19.40 -35.79
CA TYR A 30 17.43 -19.74 -34.42
C TYR A 30 18.66 -20.10 -33.59
N LEU A 31 18.90 -19.33 -32.53
CA LEU A 31 19.97 -19.55 -31.56
C LEU A 31 19.42 -20.30 -30.36
N HIS A 32 20.06 -21.41 -30.00
CA HIS A 32 19.77 -22.15 -28.77
C HIS A 32 20.85 -21.81 -27.75
N ILE A 33 20.48 -21.10 -26.70
CA ILE A 33 21.39 -20.57 -25.68
C ILE A 33 21.25 -21.45 -24.44
N GLY A 34 22.38 -21.86 -23.87
CA GLY A 34 22.37 -22.83 -22.78
C GLY A 34 23.74 -23.41 -22.47
N ASN A 35 23.74 -24.55 -21.79
CA ASN A 35 24.97 -25.20 -21.30
C ASN A 35 24.97 -26.69 -21.66
N ILE A 36 26.16 -27.23 -21.93
CA ILE A 36 26.35 -28.68 -22.02
C ILE A 36 26.21 -29.27 -20.62
N LEU A 37 25.29 -30.23 -20.46
CA LEU A 37 25.11 -30.98 -19.22
C LEU A 37 26.06 -32.19 -19.16
N ASP A 38 26.26 -32.84 -20.30
CA ASP A 38 27.12 -34.02 -20.42
C ASP A 38 27.71 -34.12 -21.83
N GLY A 39 28.92 -34.68 -21.94
CA GLY A 39 29.59 -34.94 -23.21
C GLY A 39 29.98 -33.68 -24.01
N LYS A 40 29.80 -33.73 -25.34
CA LYS A 40 30.08 -32.63 -26.28
C LYS A 40 29.06 -32.61 -27.40
N ILE A 41 28.88 -31.46 -28.04
CA ILE A 41 28.01 -31.31 -29.23
C ILE A 41 28.91 -31.13 -30.45
N ILE A 42 28.73 -31.98 -31.47
CA ILE A 42 29.54 -31.97 -32.69
C ILE A 42 28.71 -31.52 -33.89
N LEU A 43 29.29 -30.66 -34.73
CA LEU A 43 28.65 -30.17 -35.94
C LEU A 43 28.37 -31.34 -36.91
N GLY A 44 27.13 -31.44 -37.39
CA GLY A 44 26.70 -32.45 -38.35
C GLY A 44 26.06 -33.70 -37.73
N GLU A 45 26.04 -33.82 -36.39
CA GLU A 45 25.36 -34.92 -35.71
C GLU A 45 23.83 -34.81 -35.78
N GLN A 46 23.18 -35.97 -35.72
CA GLN A 46 21.73 -36.03 -35.53
C GLN A 46 21.39 -35.67 -34.08
N THR A 47 20.32 -34.90 -33.92
CA THR A 47 19.91 -34.40 -32.60
C THR A 47 18.43 -34.67 -32.37
N LYS A 48 18.06 -35.07 -31.16
CA LYS A 48 16.69 -35.09 -30.67
C LYS A 48 16.43 -33.89 -29.78
N MET A 49 15.52 -33.02 -30.19
CA MET A 49 15.15 -31.83 -29.44
C MET A 49 13.83 -32.05 -28.69
N LEU A 50 13.81 -31.71 -27.40
CA LEU A 50 12.66 -31.83 -26.51
C LEU A 50 12.38 -30.47 -25.90
N VAL A 51 11.15 -29.98 -26.03
CA VAL A 51 10.71 -28.72 -25.41
C VAL A 51 10.13 -29.02 -24.03
N ASP A 52 10.29 -28.09 -23.10
CA ASP A 52 9.54 -28.09 -21.84
C ASP A 52 8.05 -27.82 -22.12
N ASP A 53 7.29 -28.90 -22.26
CA ASP A 53 5.86 -28.82 -22.59
C ASP A 53 5.05 -28.09 -21.52
N SER A 54 5.39 -28.27 -20.24
CA SER A 54 4.70 -27.59 -19.14
C SER A 54 4.82 -26.08 -19.26
N LYS A 55 6.04 -25.56 -19.46
CA LYS A 55 6.24 -24.12 -19.66
C LYS A 55 5.62 -23.61 -20.94
N ARG A 56 5.77 -24.35 -22.04
CA ARG A 56 5.16 -23.96 -23.32
C ARG A 56 3.64 -23.87 -23.22
N GLU A 57 2.99 -24.77 -22.49
CA GLU A 57 1.55 -24.69 -22.25
C GLU A 57 1.14 -23.49 -21.40
N LEU A 58 1.97 -23.02 -20.46
CA LEU A 58 1.71 -21.78 -19.71
C LEU A 58 1.87 -20.55 -20.61
N ILE A 59 2.95 -20.51 -21.41
CA ILE A 59 3.22 -19.45 -22.39
C ILE A 59 2.08 -19.35 -23.40
N LYS A 60 1.58 -20.47 -23.93
CA LYS A 60 0.43 -20.51 -24.84
C LYS A 60 -0.82 -19.90 -24.23
N LYS A 61 -1.12 -20.20 -22.95
CA LYS A 61 -2.28 -19.64 -22.24
C LYS A 61 -2.15 -18.12 -22.11
N ASN A 62 -1.00 -17.64 -21.66
CA ASN A 62 -0.72 -16.21 -21.54
C ASN A 62 -0.73 -15.50 -22.92
N HIS A 63 -0.25 -16.14 -23.98
CA HIS A 63 -0.28 -15.58 -25.33
C HIS A 63 -1.71 -15.44 -25.84
N SER A 64 -2.50 -16.52 -25.77
CA SER A 64 -3.90 -16.48 -26.18
C SER A 64 -4.70 -15.46 -25.38
N ALA A 65 -4.47 -15.35 -24.07
CA ALA A 65 -5.08 -14.32 -23.23
C ALA A 65 -4.67 -12.89 -23.62
N THR A 66 -3.46 -12.69 -24.15
CA THR A 66 -3.01 -11.37 -24.65
C THR A 66 -3.87 -10.90 -25.83
N HIS A 67 -4.25 -11.82 -26.74
CA HIS A 67 -5.15 -11.51 -27.87
C HIS A 67 -6.58 -11.17 -27.41
N LEU A 68 -7.09 -11.89 -26.40
CA LEU A 68 -8.39 -11.58 -25.81
C LEU A 68 -8.36 -10.24 -25.07
N LEU A 69 -7.28 -9.94 -24.35
CA LEU A 69 -7.07 -8.67 -23.68
C LEU A 69 -7.05 -7.50 -24.66
N HIS A 70 -6.37 -7.64 -25.79
CA HIS A 70 -6.31 -6.58 -26.79
C HIS A 70 -7.70 -6.27 -27.39
N ALA A 71 -8.48 -7.31 -27.71
CA ALA A 71 -9.86 -7.15 -28.16
C ALA A 71 -10.73 -6.46 -27.10
N ALA A 72 -10.69 -6.96 -25.85
CA ALA A 72 -11.47 -6.41 -24.74
C ALA A 72 -11.13 -4.95 -24.42
N LEU A 73 -9.85 -4.57 -24.50
CA LEU A 73 -9.42 -3.18 -24.34
C LEU A 73 -9.99 -2.28 -25.44
N ARG A 74 -10.05 -2.75 -26.68
CA ARG A 74 -10.60 -1.97 -27.81
C ARG A 74 -12.12 -1.82 -27.69
N ASP A 75 -12.81 -2.84 -27.23
CA ASP A 75 -14.26 -2.81 -27.01
C ASP A 75 -14.64 -1.83 -25.89
N ASN A 76 -13.89 -1.88 -24.78
CA ASN A 76 -14.20 -1.07 -23.59
C ASN A 76 -13.63 0.35 -23.64
N LEU A 77 -12.45 0.57 -24.24
CA LEU A 77 -11.77 1.86 -24.24
C LEU A 77 -11.80 2.57 -25.59
N GLY A 78 -12.04 1.84 -26.69
CA GLY A 78 -12.12 2.38 -28.05
C GLY A 78 -11.04 1.86 -29.00
N LYS A 79 -11.32 2.01 -30.31
CA LYS A 79 -10.48 1.50 -31.41
C LYS A 79 -9.09 2.13 -31.53
N HIS A 80 -8.82 3.23 -30.82
CA HIS A 80 -7.50 3.88 -30.76
C HIS A 80 -6.49 3.10 -29.90
N VAL A 81 -6.95 2.13 -29.10
CA VAL A 81 -6.06 1.20 -28.40
C VAL A 81 -5.28 0.39 -29.44
N THR A 82 -3.96 0.57 -29.42
CA THR A 82 -3.00 -0.14 -30.27
C THR A 82 -1.82 -0.61 -29.42
N GLN A 83 -1.32 -1.82 -29.70
CA GLN A 83 -0.15 -2.35 -29.01
C GLN A 83 1.09 -1.46 -29.20
N LYS A 84 1.81 -1.22 -28.11
CA LYS A 84 3.09 -0.51 -28.04
C LYS A 84 4.23 -1.39 -27.50
N GLY A 85 3.90 -2.52 -26.89
CA GLY A 85 4.85 -3.46 -26.34
C GLY A 85 4.14 -4.69 -25.79
N SER A 86 4.82 -5.83 -25.78
CA SER A 86 4.29 -7.06 -25.20
C SER A 86 5.43 -7.93 -24.64
N LEU A 87 5.15 -8.62 -23.54
CA LEU A 87 5.94 -9.72 -23.01
C LEU A 87 4.97 -10.84 -22.61
N VAL A 88 5.28 -12.06 -23.00
CA VAL A 88 4.51 -13.25 -22.65
C VAL A 88 5.50 -14.34 -22.22
N ASN A 89 5.48 -14.71 -20.94
CA ASN A 89 6.25 -15.82 -20.40
C ASN A 89 5.34 -16.82 -19.67
N ASP A 90 5.93 -17.80 -19.00
CA ASP A 90 5.25 -18.83 -18.21
C ASP A 90 4.57 -18.28 -16.95
N ASP A 91 5.08 -17.18 -16.38
CA ASP A 91 4.51 -16.58 -15.17
C ASP A 91 3.36 -15.62 -15.45
N LYS A 92 3.49 -14.76 -16.47
CA LYS A 92 2.55 -13.65 -16.73
C LYS A 92 2.57 -13.17 -18.17
N LEU A 93 1.62 -12.30 -18.48
CA LEU A 93 1.65 -11.44 -19.66
C LEU A 93 1.70 -9.96 -19.27
N ARG A 94 2.34 -9.18 -20.13
CA ARG A 94 2.44 -7.73 -20.05
C ARG A 94 2.05 -7.16 -21.39
N PHE A 95 1.09 -6.24 -21.40
CA PHE A 95 0.58 -5.61 -22.61
C PHE A 95 0.61 -4.10 -22.47
N ASP A 96 1.41 -3.46 -23.32
CA ASP A 96 1.53 -2.00 -23.38
C ASP A 96 0.73 -1.50 -24.56
N PHE A 97 -0.10 -0.47 -24.36
CA PHE A 97 -1.01 0.02 -25.38
C PHE A 97 -1.20 1.55 -25.33
N SER A 98 -1.59 2.13 -26.46
CA SER A 98 -1.89 3.56 -26.56
C SER A 98 -3.19 3.92 -25.85
N HIS A 99 -3.09 4.69 -24.78
CA HIS A 99 -4.24 5.26 -24.07
C HIS A 99 -3.76 6.40 -23.16
N ASN A 100 -4.49 7.53 -23.15
CA ASN A 100 -4.03 8.76 -22.49
C ASN A 100 -4.46 8.89 -21.03
N LYS A 101 -5.45 8.11 -20.58
CA LYS A 101 -6.02 8.21 -19.24
C LYS A 101 -5.74 6.95 -18.43
N SER A 102 -5.82 7.04 -17.10
CA SER A 102 -5.92 5.83 -16.29
C SER A 102 -7.24 5.13 -16.57
N ILE A 103 -7.25 3.81 -16.52
CA ILE A 103 -8.47 3.01 -16.64
C ILE A 103 -9.16 3.01 -15.28
N GLU A 104 -10.45 3.32 -15.28
CA GLU A 104 -11.29 3.25 -14.08
C GLU A 104 -11.44 1.80 -13.60
N LYS A 105 -11.60 1.61 -12.29
CA LYS A 105 -11.65 0.28 -11.69
C LYS A 105 -12.79 -0.56 -12.27
N GLU A 106 -13.94 0.06 -12.51
CA GLU A 106 -15.12 -0.54 -13.10
C GLU A 106 -14.84 -1.04 -14.52
N ALA A 107 -14.10 -0.26 -15.32
CA ALA A 107 -13.69 -0.67 -16.66
C ALA A 107 -12.67 -1.82 -16.64
N ILE A 108 -11.73 -1.84 -15.68
CA ILE A 108 -10.81 -2.98 -15.49
C ILE A 108 -11.60 -4.26 -15.18
N LEU A 109 -12.57 -4.18 -14.25
CA LEU A 109 -13.43 -5.31 -13.91
C LEU A 109 -14.24 -5.78 -15.12
N LYS A 110 -14.75 -4.85 -15.92
CA LYS A 110 -15.51 -5.18 -17.13
C LYS A 110 -14.66 -5.89 -18.18
N ILE A 111 -13.45 -5.39 -18.45
CA ILE A 111 -12.48 -6.02 -19.35
C ILE A 111 -12.16 -7.46 -18.90
N GLU A 112 -11.90 -7.66 -17.60
CA GLU A 112 -11.63 -8.98 -17.05
C GLU A 112 -12.84 -9.92 -17.17
N GLU A 113 -14.05 -9.42 -16.92
CA GLU A 113 -15.30 -10.18 -17.09
C GLU A 113 -15.49 -10.62 -18.55
N ASP A 114 -15.33 -9.70 -19.51
CA ASP A 114 -15.50 -9.97 -20.93
C ASP A 114 -14.55 -11.07 -21.41
N ILE A 115 -13.27 -10.99 -21.03
CA ILE A 115 -12.26 -12.00 -21.36
C ILE A 115 -12.64 -13.36 -20.77
N ASN A 116 -12.99 -13.41 -19.48
CA ASN A 116 -13.38 -14.66 -18.83
C ASN A 116 -14.66 -15.25 -19.40
N ASN A 117 -15.60 -14.43 -19.88
CA ASN A 117 -16.79 -14.89 -20.59
C ASN A 117 -16.43 -15.57 -21.92
N ILE A 118 -15.48 -15.02 -22.69
CA ILE A 118 -14.97 -15.66 -23.91
C ILE A 118 -14.21 -16.97 -23.61
N ILE A 119 -13.44 -17.00 -22.51
CA ILE A 119 -12.76 -18.23 -22.05
C ILE A 119 -13.78 -19.34 -21.75
N LYS A 120 -14.88 -19.02 -21.07
CA LYS A 120 -15.93 -19.98 -20.71
C LYS A 120 -16.66 -20.59 -21.91
N GLN A 121 -16.68 -19.91 -23.05
CA GLN A 121 -17.32 -20.42 -24.27
C GLN A 121 -16.64 -21.67 -24.84
N ALA A 122 -15.38 -21.94 -24.47
CA ALA A 122 -14.62 -23.10 -24.93
C ALA A 122 -14.52 -23.26 -26.46
N HIS A 123 -14.55 -22.14 -27.19
CA HIS A 123 -14.43 -22.14 -28.64
C HIS A 123 -13.03 -22.56 -29.10
N GLU A 124 -12.97 -23.25 -30.22
CA GLU A 124 -11.72 -23.62 -30.89
C GLU A 124 -10.97 -22.37 -31.38
N VAL A 125 -9.67 -22.34 -31.14
CA VAL A 125 -8.74 -21.35 -31.67
C VAL A 125 -8.33 -21.79 -33.06
N LYS A 126 -8.66 -20.99 -34.07
CA LYS A 126 -8.37 -21.31 -35.48
C LYS A 126 -7.17 -20.55 -35.99
N THR A 127 -6.32 -21.24 -36.75
CA THR A 127 -5.11 -20.65 -37.31
C THR A 127 -5.02 -20.96 -38.80
N GLU A 128 -4.88 -19.94 -39.62
CA GLU A 128 -4.89 -20.05 -41.09
C GLU A 128 -3.71 -19.29 -41.68
N ILE A 129 -3.18 -19.77 -42.81
CA ILE A 129 -2.18 -19.04 -43.59
C ILE A 129 -2.91 -18.38 -44.76
N LYS A 130 -2.88 -17.06 -44.84
CA LYS A 130 -3.56 -16.26 -45.89
C LYS A 130 -2.60 -15.24 -46.49
N SER A 131 -2.97 -14.64 -47.61
CA SER A 131 -2.27 -13.42 -48.06
C SER A 131 -2.53 -12.26 -47.09
N GLN A 132 -1.62 -11.29 -47.04
CA GLN A 132 -1.79 -10.12 -46.18
C GLN A 132 -3.06 -9.34 -46.54
N GLU A 133 -3.35 -9.19 -47.84
CA GLU A 133 -4.54 -8.46 -48.30
C GLU A 133 -5.85 -9.13 -47.89
N GLU A 134 -5.95 -10.46 -48.04
CA GLU A 134 -7.14 -11.22 -47.62
C GLU A 134 -7.36 -11.11 -46.12
N ALA A 135 -6.29 -11.26 -45.33
CA ALA A 135 -6.39 -11.18 -43.88
C ALA A 135 -6.92 -9.81 -43.42
N VAL A 136 -6.39 -8.72 -44.00
CA VAL A 136 -6.84 -7.35 -43.68
C VAL A 136 -8.29 -7.13 -44.13
N LYS A 137 -8.68 -7.61 -45.33
CA LYS A 137 -10.07 -7.55 -45.83
C LYS A 137 -11.05 -8.27 -44.89
N GLU A 138 -10.63 -9.37 -44.29
CA GLU A 138 -11.41 -10.13 -43.30
C GLU A 138 -11.42 -9.52 -41.89
N GLY A 139 -10.82 -8.34 -41.71
CA GLY A 139 -10.77 -7.61 -40.46
C GLY A 139 -9.67 -8.07 -39.49
N ALA A 140 -8.69 -8.87 -39.95
CA ALA A 140 -7.55 -9.23 -39.12
C ALA A 140 -6.70 -8.00 -38.82
N MET A 141 -6.33 -7.83 -37.55
CA MET A 141 -5.46 -6.74 -37.14
C MET A 141 -3.99 -7.10 -37.33
N ALA A 142 -3.24 -6.21 -37.99
CA ALA A 142 -1.79 -6.25 -38.01
C ALA A 142 -1.23 -5.62 -36.72
N LEU A 143 -0.20 -6.24 -36.14
CA LEU A 143 0.47 -5.71 -34.97
C LEU A 143 1.41 -4.56 -35.38
N PHE A 144 1.44 -3.50 -34.56
CA PHE A 144 2.23 -2.31 -34.84
C PHE A 144 3.74 -2.63 -34.83
N GLY A 145 4.45 -2.24 -35.90
CA GLY A 145 5.91 -2.33 -36.01
C GLY A 145 6.46 -3.67 -36.55
N GLU A 146 5.62 -4.66 -36.82
CA GLU A 146 6.02 -5.93 -37.40
C GLU A 146 6.06 -5.85 -38.94
N LYS A 147 7.09 -6.43 -39.57
CA LYS A 147 7.15 -6.60 -41.03
C LYS A 147 6.61 -7.97 -41.40
N TYR A 148 5.61 -8.00 -42.27
CA TYR A 148 4.97 -9.22 -42.75
C TYR A 148 5.45 -9.55 -44.16
N GLY A 149 5.61 -10.84 -44.47
CA GLY A 149 5.83 -11.32 -45.84
C GLY A 149 4.50 -11.53 -46.58
N ASP A 150 4.57 -12.02 -47.82
CA ASP A 150 3.41 -12.21 -48.70
C ASP A 150 2.32 -13.13 -48.11
N LYS A 151 2.73 -14.07 -47.25
CA LYS A 151 1.85 -14.94 -46.48
C LYS A 151 1.95 -14.65 -45.00
N VAL A 152 0.79 -14.53 -44.35
CA VAL A 152 0.66 -14.25 -42.91
C VAL A 152 -0.16 -15.34 -42.23
N ARG A 153 0.18 -15.61 -40.96
CA ARG A 153 -0.62 -16.49 -40.10
C ARG A 153 -1.66 -15.66 -39.35
N VAL A 154 -2.93 -15.95 -39.60
CA VAL A 154 -4.08 -15.34 -38.92
C VAL A 154 -4.51 -16.25 -37.79
N VAL A 155 -4.73 -15.70 -36.61
CA VAL A 155 -5.24 -16.40 -35.44
C VAL A 155 -6.59 -15.80 -35.06
N SER A 156 -7.60 -16.66 -34.94
CA SER A 156 -8.98 -16.28 -34.58
C SER A 156 -9.38 -16.97 -33.27
N MET A 157 -9.90 -16.20 -32.32
CA MET A 157 -10.31 -16.69 -30.99
C MET A 157 -11.64 -16.10 -30.55
N GLY A 158 -12.48 -16.95 -29.95
CA GLY A 158 -13.74 -16.54 -29.32
C GLY A 158 -14.82 -16.09 -30.31
N GLN A 159 -16.05 -15.95 -29.80
CA GLN A 159 -17.16 -15.42 -30.58
C GLN A 159 -18.01 -14.44 -29.76
N ILE A 160 -18.51 -13.41 -30.44
CA ILE A 160 -19.52 -12.50 -29.92
C ILE A 160 -20.50 -12.15 -31.05
N ASN A 161 -21.81 -12.28 -30.80
CA ASN A 161 -22.86 -11.96 -31.78
C ASN A 161 -22.59 -12.57 -33.18
N ASN A 162 -22.27 -13.88 -33.23
CA ASN A 162 -21.93 -14.63 -34.44
C ASN A 162 -20.70 -14.12 -35.22
N SER A 163 -19.89 -13.24 -34.61
CA SER A 163 -18.64 -12.73 -35.18
C SER A 163 -17.45 -13.21 -34.35
N ILE A 164 -16.28 -13.30 -34.98
CA ILE A 164 -15.02 -13.64 -34.29
C ILE A 164 -14.67 -12.51 -33.34
N TYR A 165 -14.36 -12.85 -32.09
CA TYR A 165 -14.07 -11.87 -31.05
C TYR A 165 -12.68 -11.23 -31.22
N SER A 166 -11.65 -12.06 -31.37
CA SER A 166 -10.27 -11.61 -31.64
C SER A 166 -9.76 -12.26 -32.93
N LYS A 167 -9.28 -11.45 -33.87
CA LYS A 167 -8.67 -11.89 -35.14
C LYS A 167 -7.41 -11.08 -35.41
N GLU A 168 -6.24 -11.71 -35.31
CA GLU A 168 -4.95 -11.01 -35.38
C GLU A 168 -3.90 -11.78 -36.20
N LEU A 169 -2.94 -11.05 -36.76
CA LEU A 169 -1.76 -11.63 -37.40
C LEU A 169 -0.74 -12.02 -36.32
N CYS A 170 -0.56 -13.32 -36.08
CA CYS A 170 0.36 -13.80 -35.06
C CYS A 170 1.05 -15.11 -35.42
N GLY A 171 2.38 -15.12 -35.32
CA GLY A 171 3.24 -16.29 -35.55
C GLY A 171 3.59 -17.10 -34.31
N GLY A 172 3.09 -16.72 -33.13
CA GLY A 172 3.38 -17.43 -31.88
C GLY A 172 2.54 -18.68 -31.68
N THR A 173 2.76 -19.35 -30.54
CA THR A 173 2.02 -20.53 -30.14
C THR A 173 0.76 -20.15 -29.35
N HIS A 174 -0.34 -20.86 -29.58
CA HIS A 174 -1.64 -20.57 -28.98
C HIS A 174 -2.29 -21.84 -28.47
N VAL A 175 -3.17 -21.70 -27.47
CA VAL A 175 -4.00 -22.82 -27.00
C VAL A 175 -4.94 -23.35 -28.09
N ASN A 176 -5.46 -24.57 -27.92
CA ASN A 176 -6.37 -25.18 -28.89
C ASN A 176 -7.81 -24.69 -28.72
N LYS A 177 -8.24 -24.43 -27.47
CA LYS A 177 -9.55 -23.86 -27.14
C LYS A 177 -9.42 -22.73 -26.15
N THR A 178 -10.31 -21.73 -26.20
CA THR A 178 -10.28 -20.59 -25.26
C THR A 178 -10.36 -21.05 -23.80
N SER A 179 -11.06 -22.14 -23.51
CA SER A 179 -11.17 -22.73 -22.18
C SER A 179 -9.87 -23.30 -21.61
N ASP A 180 -8.86 -23.55 -22.45
CA ASP A 180 -7.55 -24.05 -22.01
C ASP A 180 -6.80 -22.99 -21.20
N ILE A 181 -7.15 -21.70 -21.36
CA ILE A 181 -6.67 -20.58 -20.53
C ILE A 181 -7.15 -20.73 -19.07
N LYS A 182 -8.32 -21.38 -18.88
CA LYS A 182 -9.09 -21.54 -17.63
C LYS A 182 -9.61 -20.25 -17.03
N GLU A 183 -8.72 -19.34 -16.67
CA GLU A 183 -9.05 -18.08 -16.00
C GLU A 183 -8.02 -17.02 -16.34
N PHE A 184 -8.44 -15.76 -16.33
CA PHE A 184 -7.62 -14.58 -16.58
C PHE A 184 -7.84 -13.54 -15.48
N LYS A 185 -6.75 -12.97 -14.96
CA LYS A 185 -6.79 -11.92 -13.93
C LYS A 185 -5.84 -10.79 -14.26
N ILE A 186 -6.33 -9.55 -14.26
CA ILE A 186 -5.49 -8.36 -14.27
C ILE A 186 -4.95 -8.14 -12.85
N ILE A 187 -3.62 -8.09 -12.72
CA ILE A 187 -2.94 -7.89 -11.44
C ILE A 187 -2.38 -6.47 -11.28
N LYS A 188 -2.14 -5.78 -12.39
CA LYS A 188 -1.57 -4.43 -12.35
C LYS A 188 -1.97 -3.61 -13.57
N GLU A 189 -2.20 -2.33 -13.32
CA GLU A 189 -2.45 -1.31 -14.32
C GLU A 189 -1.53 -0.13 -13.97
N GLU A 190 -0.73 0.37 -14.94
CA GLU A 190 0.15 1.52 -14.70
C GLU A 190 0.47 2.35 -15.96
N SER A 191 0.84 3.61 -15.77
CA SER A 191 1.35 4.48 -16.85
C SER A 191 2.85 4.24 -17.03
N VAL A 192 3.28 3.94 -18.26
CA VAL A 192 4.70 3.67 -18.57
C VAL A 192 5.37 4.88 -19.22
N ALA A 193 4.63 5.61 -20.05
CA ALA A 193 5.07 6.82 -20.72
C ALA A 193 3.85 7.67 -21.08
N SER A 194 4.07 8.91 -21.54
CA SER A 194 2.98 9.77 -22.02
C SER A 194 2.18 9.07 -23.12
N GLY A 195 0.89 8.87 -22.89
CA GLY A 195 -0.03 8.20 -23.82
C GLY A 195 0.13 6.68 -23.93
N VAL A 196 0.90 6.04 -23.04
CA VAL A 196 1.12 4.59 -23.01
C VAL A 196 0.81 4.01 -21.64
N ARG A 197 -0.14 3.08 -21.62
CA ARG A 197 -0.59 2.33 -20.44
C ARG A 197 -0.11 0.90 -20.53
N ARG A 198 0.09 0.26 -19.38
CA ARG A 198 0.46 -1.15 -19.24
C ARG A 198 -0.56 -1.88 -18.39
N ILE A 199 -0.91 -3.08 -18.84
CA ILE A 199 -1.58 -4.10 -18.04
C ILE A 199 -0.60 -5.25 -17.83
N GLU A 200 -0.47 -5.69 -16.58
CA GLU A 200 0.07 -7.01 -16.27
C GLU A 200 -1.08 -7.91 -15.82
N ALA A 201 -1.09 -9.13 -16.36
CA ALA A 201 -2.12 -10.12 -16.08
C ALA A 201 -1.52 -11.52 -16.03
N ILE A 202 -2.27 -12.43 -15.42
CA ILE A 202 -1.91 -13.82 -15.23
C ILE A 202 -3.06 -14.72 -15.65
N THR A 203 -2.76 -15.98 -15.94
CA THR A 203 -3.74 -17.00 -16.32
C THR A 203 -3.55 -18.28 -15.53
N PHE A 204 -4.52 -19.20 -15.62
CA PHE A 204 -4.41 -20.56 -15.08
C PHE A 204 -4.04 -20.58 -13.58
N GLU A 205 -3.16 -21.49 -13.16
CA GLU A 205 -2.75 -21.72 -11.76
C GLU A 205 -2.20 -20.48 -11.07
N LYS A 206 -1.62 -19.53 -11.82
CA LYS A 206 -1.13 -18.27 -11.25
C LYS A 206 -2.27 -17.41 -10.71
N VAL A 207 -3.47 -17.51 -11.30
CA VAL A 207 -4.67 -16.84 -10.76
C VAL A 207 -5.02 -17.40 -9.38
N ASP A 208 -5.06 -18.73 -9.24
CA ASP A 208 -5.35 -19.40 -7.97
C ASP A 208 -4.31 -19.04 -6.88
N GLU A 209 -3.02 -19.08 -7.22
CA GLU A 209 -1.92 -18.67 -6.35
C GLU A 209 -2.09 -17.22 -5.87
N PHE A 210 -2.43 -16.31 -6.79
CA PHE A 210 -2.62 -14.90 -6.50
C PHE A 210 -3.82 -14.66 -5.57
N LEU A 211 -4.97 -15.30 -5.86
CA LEU A 211 -6.18 -15.17 -5.05
C LEU A 211 -5.96 -15.73 -3.63
N LYS A 212 -5.29 -16.87 -3.51
CA LYS A 212 -4.94 -17.47 -2.22
C LYS A 212 -4.03 -16.53 -1.41
N THR A 213 -2.98 -16.02 -2.03
CA THR A 213 -2.02 -15.10 -1.39
C THR A 213 -2.73 -13.83 -0.88
N ASN A 214 -3.61 -13.25 -1.68
CA ASN A 214 -4.36 -12.05 -1.29
C ASN A 214 -5.37 -12.31 -0.16
N LEU A 215 -6.01 -13.48 -0.17
CA LEU A 215 -6.92 -13.89 0.90
C LEU A 215 -6.17 -14.07 2.22
N GLU A 216 -5.00 -14.72 2.19
CA GLU A 216 -4.14 -14.88 3.37
C GLU A 216 -3.65 -13.55 3.92
N ALA A 217 -3.20 -12.63 3.05
CA ALA A 217 -2.79 -11.29 3.44
C ALA A 217 -3.95 -10.51 4.09
N SER A 218 -5.15 -10.60 3.52
CA SER A 218 -6.36 -9.95 4.07
C SER A 218 -6.70 -10.48 5.46
N LYS A 219 -6.66 -11.81 5.66
CA LYS A 219 -6.87 -12.45 6.97
C LYS A 219 -5.82 -12.02 7.99
N GLN A 220 -4.56 -11.88 7.60
CA GLN A 220 -3.50 -11.40 8.49
C GLN A 220 -3.72 -9.95 8.93
N ILE A 221 -4.15 -9.07 8.02
CA ILE A 221 -4.50 -7.69 8.34
C ILE A 221 -5.66 -7.66 9.33
N GLU A 222 -6.72 -8.41 9.05
CA GLU A 222 -7.87 -8.52 9.94
C GLU A 222 -7.49 -9.02 11.33
N PHE A 223 -6.67 -10.07 11.41
CA PHE A 223 -6.17 -10.60 12.68
C PHE A 223 -5.39 -9.53 13.48
N LYS A 224 -4.51 -8.77 12.82
CA LYS A 224 -3.75 -7.68 13.47
C LYS A 224 -4.66 -6.58 14.01
N LEU A 225 -5.68 -6.17 13.25
CA LEU A 225 -6.64 -5.16 13.68
C LEU A 225 -7.47 -5.64 14.87
N ASN A 226 -7.98 -6.87 14.83
CA ASN A 226 -8.72 -7.46 15.95
C ASN A 226 -7.84 -7.58 17.21
N SER A 227 -6.61 -8.07 17.07
CA SER A 227 -5.66 -8.16 18.18
C SER A 227 -5.39 -6.79 18.83
N ARG A 228 -5.27 -5.74 18.02
CA ARG A 228 -5.08 -4.37 18.51
C ARG A 228 -6.32 -3.86 19.26
N ILE A 229 -7.53 -4.14 18.74
CA ILE A 229 -8.79 -3.81 19.41
C ILE A 229 -8.88 -4.52 20.77
N ASP A 230 -8.61 -5.81 20.82
CA ASP A 230 -8.67 -6.62 22.05
C ASP A 230 -7.71 -6.10 23.12
N LEU A 231 -6.49 -5.72 22.72
CA LEU A 231 -5.50 -5.11 23.61
C LEU A 231 -6.02 -3.79 24.20
N LEU A 232 -6.52 -2.88 23.36
CA LEU A 232 -7.04 -1.58 23.83
C LEU A 232 -8.26 -1.74 24.74
N VAL A 233 -9.18 -2.66 24.41
CA VAL A 233 -10.34 -2.97 25.25
C VAL A 233 -9.89 -3.53 26.61
N SER A 234 -8.89 -4.40 26.64
CA SER A 234 -8.31 -4.94 27.87
C SER A 234 -7.69 -3.84 28.74
N GLU A 235 -6.92 -2.92 28.14
CA GLU A 235 -6.32 -1.78 28.84
C GLU A 235 -7.39 -0.81 29.40
N ILE A 236 -8.44 -0.53 28.63
CA ILE A 236 -9.56 0.30 29.08
C ILE A 236 -10.28 -0.34 30.27
N LYS A 237 -10.54 -1.65 30.21
CA LYS A 237 -11.18 -2.40 31.32
C LYS A 237 -10.32 -2.38 32.59
N LYS A 238 -8.99 -2.49 32.47
CA LYS A 238 -8.07 -2.39 33.63
C LYS A 238 -8.17 -1.03 34.34
N LEU A 239 -8.54 0.03 33.63
CA LEU A 239 -8.78 1.36 34.20
C LEU A 239 -10.23 1.59 34.63
N GLY A 240 -11.07 0.54 34.64
CA GLY A 240 -12.49 0.63 35.02
C GLY A 240 -13.40 1.24 33.94
N GLY A 241 -12.88 1.44 32.73
CA GLY A 241 -13.67 1.94 31.61
C GLY A 241 -14.51 0.85 30.93
N THR A 242 -15.61 1.26 30.32
CA THR A 242 -16.44 0.42 29.46
C THR A 242 -16.27 0.80 27.99
N THR A 243 -16.46 -0.17 27.10
CA THR A 243 -16.37 0.01 25.65
C THR A 243 -17.54 -0.70 24.98
N SER A 244 -18.20 -0.03 24.05
CA SER A 244 -19.07 -0.68 23.07
C SER A 244 -18.29 -0.82 21.76
N LEU A 245 -18.26 -2.03 21.22
CA LEU A 245 -17.72 -2.30 19.90
C LEU A 245 -18.89 -2.33 18.92
N ASP A 246 -18.78 -1.60 17.82
CA ASP A 246 -19.74 -1.65 16.71
C ASP A 246 -19.03 -2.22 15.48
N ASN A 247 -19.43 -3.43 15.10
CA ASN A 247 -18.86 -4.15 13.97
C ASN A 247 -19.18 -3.49 12.61
N LYS A 248 -20.07 -2.47 12.57
CA LYS A 248 -20.37 -1.70 11.37
C LYS A 248 -19.38 -0.55 11.12
N ILE A 249 -18.58 -0.18 12.13
CA ILE A 249 -17.60 0.89 12.02
C ILE A 249 -16.30 0.32 11.44
N ASP A 250 -15.63 1.10 10.59
CA ASP A 250 -14.28 0.75 10.14
C ASP A 250 -13.34 0.53 11.33
N LYS A 251 -12.61 -0.60 11.32
CA LYS A 251 -11.77 -1.01 12.45
C LYS A 251 -10.69 0.03 12.79
N ASN A 252 -10.18 0.81 11.84
CA ASN A 252 -9.20 1.86 12.14
C ASN A 252 -9.85 3.03 12.88
N ILE A 253 -11.06 3.42 12.49
CA ILE A 253 -11.84 4.43 13.21
C ILE A 253 -12.12 3.96 14.64
N GLN A 254 -12.50 2.69 14.79
CA GLN A 254 -12.74 2.09 16.09
C GLN A 254 -11.49 2.06 16.97
N ILE A 255 -10.33 1.68 16.43
CA ILE A 255 -9.03 1.73 17.13
C ILE A 255 -8.74 3.15 17.59
N LYS A 256 -8.90 4.15 16.72
CA LYS A 256 -8.66 5.56 17.08
C LYS A 256 -9.56 6.04 18.23
N ASN A 257 -10.83 5.63 18.23
CA ASN A 257 -11.77 5.95 19.30
C ASN A 257 -11.36 5.30 20.63
N LEU A 258 -10.96 4.03 20.59
CA LEU A 258 -10.46 3.31 21.77
C LEU A 258 -9.17 3.93 22.32
N GLU A 259 -8.22 4.32 21.45
CA GLU A 259 -6.99 5.01 21.87
C GLU A 259 -7.27 6.34 22.56
N ASN A 260 -8.22 7.13 22.04
CA ASN A 260 -8.63 8.37 22.68
C ASN A 260 -9.29 8.13 24.04
N LYS A 261 -10.17 7.12 24.13
CA LYS A 261 -10.81 6.74 25.39
C LYS A 261 -9.80 6.26 26.42
N LEU A 262 -8.84 5.45 26.01
CA LEU A 262 -7.76 4.98 26.87
C LEU A 262 -6.93 6.15 27.41
N LYS A 263 -6.51 7.08 26.54
CA LYS A 263 -5.78 8.29 26.97
C LYS A 263 -6.57 9.13 27.97
N GLN A 264 -7.87 9.30 27.74
CA GLN A 264 -8.74 10.00 28.67
C GLN A 264 -8.78 9.32 30.04
N LEU A 265 -8.99 8.00 30.09
CA LEU A 265 -9.03 7.24 31.34
C LEU A 265 -7.68 7.25 32.07
N GLN A 266 -6.57 7.18 31.33
CA GLN A 266 -5.23 7.31 31.91
C GLN A 266 -5.03 8.69 32.57
N LYS A 267 -5.47 9.75 31.91
CA LYS A 267 -5.46 11.12 32.47
C LYS A 267 -6.31 11.20 33.75
N GLU A 268 -7.54 10.68 33.71
CA GLU A 268 -8.44 10.66 34.87
C GLU A 268 -7.83 9.87 36.04
N SER A 269 -7.24 8.70 35.78
CA SER A 269 -6.56 7.88 36.79
C SER A 269 -5.38 8.60 37.45
N ILE A 270 -4.59 9.35 36.68
CA ILE A 270 -3.49 10.17 37.22
C ILE A 270 -4.02 11.28 38.11
N ILE A 271 -5.07 11.99 37.69
CA ILE A 271 -5.64 13.12 38.43
C ILE A 271 -6.25 12.68 39.77
N LEU A 272 -6.91 11.53 39.80
CA LEU A 272 -7.56 10.98 41.00
C LEU A 272 -6.58 10.31 41.97
N ASN A 273 -5.37 9.98 41.53
CA ASN A 273 -4.37 9.34 42.37
C ASN A 273 -3.56 10.39 43.15
N ALA A 274 -3.70 10.41 44.49
CA ALA A 274 -3.06 11.39 45.36
C ALA A 274 -1.51 11.33 45.34
N ASP A 275 -0.93 10.15 45.10
CA ASP A 275 0.53 9.99 44.99
C ASP A 275 1.06 10.57 43.67
N LYS A 276 0.23 10.55 42.62
CA LYS A 276 0.58 11.08 41.30
C LYS A 276 0.17 12.54 41.11
N ASN A 277 -0.81 13.05 41.84
CA ASN A 277 -1.32 14.41 41.73
C ASN A 277 -1.30 15.10 43.11
N ILE A 278 -0.17 15.71 43.43
CA ILE A 278 0.07 16.34 44.72
C ILE A 278 -0.39 17.80 44.64
N ILE A 279 -1.43 18.15 45.40
CA ILE A 279 -1.99 19.51 45.45
C ILE A 279 -1.76 20.12 46.84
N LYS A 280 -1.28 21.36 46.88
CA LYS A 280 -1.16 22.16 48.11
C LYS A 280 -1.65 23.58 47.84
N VAL A 281 -2.56 24.09 48.67
CA VAL A 281 -3.03 25.48 48.60
C VAL A 281 -2.51 26.24 49.81
N ILE A 282 -1.89 27.39 49.56
CA ILE A 282 -1.42 28.31 50.59
C ILE A 282 -2.02 29.70 50.36
N GLU A 283 -1.98 30.55 51.37
CA GLU A 283 -2.44 31.93 51.29
C GLU A 283 -1.33 32.88 51.73
N LYS A 284 -1.12 33.94 50.94
CA LYS A 284 -0.12 34.99 51.21
C LYS A 284 -0.71 36.32 50.77
N ASN A 285 -0.73 37.32 51.66
CA ASN A 285 -1.25 38.67 51.35
C ASN A 285 -2.66 38.68 50.72
N ASN A 286 -3.58 37.85 51.22
CA ASN A 286 -4.93 37.63 50.67
C ASN A 286 -4.97 37.09 49.22
N ILE A 287 -3.86 36.50 48.74
CA ILE A 287 -3.77 35.82 47.46
C ILE A 287 -3.71 34.31 47.72
N LYS A 288 -4.63 33.55 47.10
CA LYS A 288 -4.59 32.07 47.14
C LYS A 288 -3.57 31.57 46.13
N ILE A 289 -2.65 30.70 46.56
CA ILE A 289 -1.63 30.10 45.70
C ILE A 289 -1.83 28.59 45.69
N LYS A 290 -2.21 28.02 44.54
CA LYS A 290 -2.35 26.57 44.34
C LYS A 290 -1.09 26.02 43.67
N LYS A 291 -0.37 25.19 44.42
CA LYS A 291 0.78 24.42 43.95
C LYS A 291 0.31 23.02 43.57
N GLN A 292 0.69 22.54 42.40
CA GLN A 292 0.30 21.21 41.93
C GLN A 292 1.48 20.51 41.23
N ILE A 293 1.79 19.27 41.62
CA ILE A 293 2.80 18.45 40.95
C ILE A 293 2.11 17.18 40.44
N VAL A 294 2.21 16.93 39.13
CA VAL A 294 1.53 15.82 38.47
C VAL A 294 2.50 14.90 37.74
N TYR A 295 2.56 13.64 38.15
CA TYR A 295 3.44 12.64 37.55
C TYR A 295 2.74 11.91 36.41
N GLY A 296 3.40 11.87 35.24
CA GLY A 296 2.96 11.10 34.06
C GLY A 296 1.94 11.79 33.15
N LEU A 297 1.63 13.07 33.37
CA LEU A 297 0.75 13.85 32.50
C LEU A 297 1.52 14.43 31.30
N GLU A 298 0.84 14.72 30.19
CA GLU A 298 1.45 15.47 29.09
C GLU A 298 1.34 16.99 29.32
N SER A 299 2.31 17.75 28.80
CA SER A 299 2.36 19.21 28.98
C SER A 299 1.12 19.93 28.45
N LYS A 300 0.52 19.43 27.37
CA LYS A 300 -0.69 20.00 26.75
C LYS A 300 -1.90 19.99 27.69
N ASP A 301 -1.95 19.06 28.64
CA ASP A 301 -3.07 18.91 29.57
C ASP A 301 -3.01 19.91 30.72
N LEU A 302 -1.84 20.48 31.02
CA LEU A 302 -1.65 21.38 32.15
C LEU A 302 -2.46 22.68 32.04
N ARG A 303 -2.72 23.16 30.82
CA ARG A 303 -3.52 24.36 30.58
C ARG A 303 -4.94 24.21 31.12
N SER A 304 -5.56 23.03 30.96
CA SER A 304 -6.91 22.80 31.49
C SER A 304 -7.00 22.96 33.01
N PHE A 305 -5.94 22.63 33.75
CA PHE A 305 -5.94 22.79 35.21
C PHE A 305 -5.92 24.26 35.64
N PHE A 306 -5.24 25.11 34.86
CA PHE A 306 -5.31 26.56 35.09
C PHE A 306 -6.70 27.12 34.77
N ASP A 307 -7.34 26.64 33.70
CA ASP A 307 -8.69 27.07 33.37
C ASP A 307 -9.70 26.68 34.46
N ASP A 308 -9.55 25.51 35.07
CA ASP A 308 -10.37 25.10 36.22
C ASP A 308 -10.05 25.91 37.48
N PHE A 309 -8.77 26.21 37.75
CA PHE A 309 -8.38 27.09 38.84
C PHE A 309 -9.04 28.47 38.77
N LYS A 310 -9.11 29.08 37.57
CA LYS A 310 -9.75 30.39 37.38
C LYS A 310 -11.25 30.39 37.65
N LYS A 311 -11.92 29.25 37.52
CA LYS A 311 -13.35 29.11 37.85
C LYS A 311 -13.56 29.08 39.36
N GLU A 312 -12.60 28.53 40.10
CA GLU A 312 -12.67 28.32 41.53
C GLU A 312 -12.19 29.55 42.34
N TYR A 313 -11.16 30.26 41.87
CA TYR A 313 -10.54 31.37 42.59
C TYR A 313 -10.67 32.70 41.85
N GLN A 314 -11.22 33.72 42.51
CA GLN A 314 -11.28 35.08 41.95
C GLN A 314 -9.93 35.81 41.98
N THR A 315 -9.16 35.63 43.05
CA THR A 315 -7.81 36.21 43.23
C THR A 315 -6.82 35.12 43.63
N GLY A 316 -5.92 34.76 42.72
CA GLY A 316 -4.96 33.70 43.01
C GLY A 316 -3.91 33.44 41.93
N VAL A 317 -2.93 32.65 42.32
CA VAL A 317 -1.81 32.17 41.50
C VAL A 317 -1.85 30.65 41.42
N PHE A 318 -1.72 30.12 40.22
CA PHE A 318 -1.62 28.69 39.93
C PHE A 318 -0.22 28.35 39.45
N ILE A 319 0.44 27.42 40.14
CA ILE A 319 1.75 26.91 39.75
C ILE A 319 1.64 25.40 39.66
N CYS A 320 1.81 24.86 38.46
CA CYS A 320 1.69 23.43 38.23
C CYS A 320 2.85 22.88 37.40
N ALA A 321 3.47 21.80 37.88
CA ALA A 321 4.51 21.10 37.16
C ALA A 321 4.04 19.69 36.83
N SER A 322 4.21 19.26 35.58
CA SER A 322 4.18 17.85 35.24
C SER A 322 5.58 17.28 35.13
N ILE A 323 5.81 16.13 35.77
CA ILE A 323 7.03 15.33 35.61
C ILE A 323 6.68 14.10 34.78
N ASN A 324 7.25 14.00 33.59
CA ASN A 324 6.98 12.90 32.68
C ASN A 324 8.25 12.53 31.89
N HIS A 325 8.59 11.23 31.87
CA HIS A 325 9.78 10.69 31.19
C HIS A 325 11.08 11.49 31.46
N GLY A 326 11.32 11.88 32.71
CA GLY A 326 12.53 12.62 33.10
C GLY A 326 12.56 14.10 32.69
N LYS A 327 11.46 14.64 32.15
CA LYS A 327 11.30 16.05 31.81
C LYS A 327 10.26 16.72 32.71
N VAL A 328 10.44 18.01 32.92
CA VAL A 328 9.51 18.88 33.64
C VAL A 328 8.82 19.81 32.66
N SER A 329 7.50 19.92 32.76
CA SER A 329 6.71 20.99 32.13
C SER A 329 6.05 21.81 33.22
N LEU A 330 6.41 23.08 33.33
CA LEU A 330 5.87 24.02 34.29
C LEU A 330 4.85 24.93 33.61
N VAL A 331 3.70 25.14 34.24
CA VAL A 331 2.77 26.21 33.92
C VAL A 331 2.59 27.13 35.12
N LEU A 332 2.58 28.43 34.85
CA LEU A 332 2.29 29.49 35.81
C LEU A 332 1.11 30.29 35.27
N GLY A 333 0.09 30.50 36.10
CA GLY A 333 -1.04 31.33 35.74
C GLY A 333 -1.49 32.21 36.90
N ILE A 334 -2.03 33.39 36.58
CA ILE A 334 -2.60 34.32 37.55
C ILE A 334 -4.01 34.73 37.14
N THR A 335 -4.88 35.03 38.11
CA THR A 335 -6.23 35.51 37.84
C THR A 335 -6.23 36.95 37.33
N GLN A 336 -7.34 37.37 36.71
CA GLN A 336 -7.50 38.70 36.12
C GLN A 336 -7.22 39.85 37.12
N SER A 337 -7.55 39.66 38.40
CA SER A 337 -7.33 40.65 39.46
C SER A 337 -5.86 40.97 39.73
N LEU A 338 -4.93 40.06 39.38
CA LEU A 338 -3.50 40.21 39.62
C LEU A 338 -2.73 40.77 38.41
N LEU A 339 -3.36 40.91 37.24
CA LEU A 339 -2.66 41.35 36.02
C LEU A 339 -2.13 42.79 36.10
N LYS A 340 -2.69 43.63 36.98
CA LYS A 340 -2.20 45.01 37.18
C LYS A 340 -0.88 45.06 37.93
N THR A 341 -0.56 44.02 38.71
CA THR A 341 0.58 43.99 39.63
C THR A 341 1.60 42.91 39.28
N HIS A 342 1.22 41.90 38.51
CA HIS A 342 2.06 40.75 38.17
C HIS A 342 1.98 40.39 36.67
N ASP A 343 3.07 39.83 36.14
CA ASP A 343 3.16 39.29 34.79
C ASP A 343 3.78 37.88 34.83
N CYS A 344 3.04 36.87 34.37
CA CYS A 344 3.51 35.49 34.34
C CYS A 344 4.79 35.30 33.51
N ARG A 345 5.01 36.11 32.47
CA ARG A 345 6.20 36.02 31.60
C ARG A 345 7.47 36.38 32.34
N ASP A 346 7.37 37.28 33.31
CA ASP A 346 8.50 37.69 34.15
C ASP A 346 8.65 36.78 35.36
N LEU A 347 7.53 36.42 36.01
CA LEU A 347 7.55 35.53 37.16
C LEU A 347 8.13 34.14 36.83
N ILE A 348 7.78 33.57 35.67
CA ILE A 348 8.21 32.21 35.32
C ILE A 348 9.73 32.09 35.12
N LYS A 349 10.43 33.19 34.82
CA LYS A 349 11.90 33.20 34.66
C LYS A 349 12.63 32.79 35.94
N ASN A 350 12.03 33.02 37.11
CA ASN A 350 12.59 32.63 38.40
C ASN A 350 12.70 31.11 38.59
N ALA A 351 11.98 30.32 37.79
CA ALA A 351 12.07 28.86 37.80
C ALA A 351 13.21 28.29 36.94
N PHE A 352 13.82 29.08 36.04
CA PHE A 352 14.67 28.52 34.99
C PHE A 352 15.92 27.82 35.52
N ILE A 353 16.62 28.44 36.47
CA ILE A 353 17.84 27.86 37.06
C ILE A 353 17.51 26.55 37.78
N SER A 354 16.46 26.55 38.62
CA SER A 354 16.06 25.37 39.39
C SER A 354 15.62 24.21 38.51
N LEU A 355 14.97 24.47 37.38
CA LEU A 355 14.50 23.44 36.46
C LEU A 355 15.51 23.05 35.37
N ASP A 356 16.67 23.70 35.29
CA ASP A 356 17.56 23.61 34.13
C ASP A 356 16.80 23.90 32.81
N SER A 357 16.03 24.98 32.84
CA SER A 357 15.20 25.41 31.72
C SER A 357 15.99 26.28 30.75
N LYS A 358 15.87 25.99 29.45
CA LYS A 358 16.40 26.83 28.37
C LYS A 358 15.52 28.02 28.02
N GLY A 359 14.38 28.18 28.69
CA GLY A 359 13.46 29.28 28.46
C GLY A 359 11.99 28.89 28.64
N GLY A 360 11.14 29.92 28.62
CA GLY A 360 9.70 29.81 28.75
C GLY A 360 9.03 30.98 28.04
N GLY A 361 7.72 30.87 27.83
CA GLY A 361 6.96 31.88 27.12
C GLY A 361 5.48 31.77 27.39
N GLY A 362 4.74 32.80 26.98
CA GLY A 362 3.30 32.86 27.17
C GLY A 362 2.76 34.27 27.12
N ARG A 363 1.62 34.45 27.77
CA ARG A 363 0.89 35.70 27.93
C ARG A 363 1.07 36.22 29.36
N GLN A 364 0.61 37.44 29.59
CA GLN A 364 0.65 38.10 30.90
C GLN A 364 -0.08 37.27 31.99
N ASP A 365 -1.19 36.63 31.63
CA ASP A 365 -2.00 35.81 32.52
C ASP A 365 -1.52 34.37 32.68
N PHE A 366 -0.73 33.86 31.73
CA PHE A 366 -0.32 32.45 31.68
C PHE A 366 1.00 32.28 30.95
N SER A 367 1.97 31.61 31.58
CA SER A 367 3.24 31.24 30.97
C SER A 367 3.59 29.78 31.22
N GLN A 368 4.43 29.24 30.34
CA GLN A 368 4.90 27.87 30.42
C GLN A 368 6.41 27.79 30.20
N ALA A 369 7.05 26.83 30.85
CA ALA A 369 8.48 26.55 30.71
C ALA A 369 8.74 25.04 30.74
N GLY A 370 9.80 24.60 30.06
CA GLY A 370 10.24 23.21 30.08
C GLY A 370 11.62 23.09 30.72
N GLY A 371 11.88 22.00 31.44
CA GLY A 371 13.17 21.75 32.09
C GLY A 371 13.51 20.27 32.19
N THR A 372 14.76 19.99 32.57
CA THR A 372 15.32 18.63 32.71
C THR A 372 15.57 18.25 34.16
N ASN A 373 15.66 19.21 35.09
CA ASN A 373 15.86 18.92 36.50
C ASN A 373 14.53 18.68 37.24
N THR A 374 14.14 17.40 37.35
CA THR A 374 12.90 17.00 38.05
C THR A 374 12.93 17.21 39.56
N LYS A 375 14.11 17.27 40.18
CA LYS A 375 14.25 17.49 41.63
C LYS A 375 14.14 18.97 42.03
N GLY A 376 14.28 19.89 41.07
CA GLY A 376 14.23 21.33 41.31
C GLY A 376 12.82 21.93 41.33
N VAL A 377 11.76 21.13 41.21
CA VAL A 377 10.37 21.62 41.08
C VAL A 377 9.92 22.42 42.31
N ASP A 378 10.14 21.91 43.52
CA ASP A 378 9.74 22.61 44.74
C ASP A 378 10.51 23.92 44.93
N GLU A 379 11.82 23.94 44.61
CA GLU A 379 12.64 25.15 44.65
C GLU A 379 12.14 26.19 43.63
N ALA A 380 11.81 25.75 42.42
CA ALA A 380 11.24 26.59 41.37
C ALA A 380 9.92 27.23 41.81
N PHE A 381 9.04 26.46 42.47
CA PHE A 381 7.77 26.97 43.00
C PHE A 381 8.03 28.05 44.06
N ASN A 382 8.95 27.80 45.00
CA ASN A 382 9.25 28.75 46.06
C ASN A 382 9.83 30.06 45.52
N LYS A 383 10.77 30.01 44.56
CA LYS A 383 11.34 31.20 43.92
C LYS A 383 10.29 32.06 43.20
N ILE A 384 9.28 31.44 42.59
CA ILE A 384 8.15 32.17 41.99
C ILE A 384 7.31 32.84 43.10
N ILE A 385 6.98 32.11 44.16
CA ILE A 385 6.14 32.58 45.28
C ILE A 385 6.82 33.70 46.08
N GLU A 386 8.14 33.75 46.15
CA GLU A 386 8.87 34.85 46.79
C GLU A 386 8.71 36.20 46.07
N LYS A 387 8.42 36.17 44.76
CA LYS A 387 8.22 37.37 43.93
C LYS A 387 6.78 37.89 43.89
N ILE A 388 5.86 37.18 44.54
CA ILE A 388 4.44 37.51 44.72
C ILE A 388 4.23 37.92 46.17
#